data_AF-A0A955K1Y6-F1
#
_entry.id   AF-A0A955K1Y6-F1
#
_cell.length_a   1.000
_cell.length_b   1.000
_cell.length_c   1.000
_cell.angle_alpha   90.00
_cell.angle_beta   90.00
_cell.angle_gamma   90.00
#
_symmetry.space_group_name_H-M   'P 1'
#
loop_
_entity.id
_entity.type
_entity.pdbx_description
1 polymer ?
#
loop_
_entity_poly.entity_id
_entity_poly.type
_entity_poly.pdbx_seq_one_letter_code
_entity_poly.pdbx_strand_id
1 'polypeptide(L)'
;MHIPKNYLSDRTILLFLTVNSFLTILGSVLIFWRLSSGQGSNYIVTYRANLGISAYNGGQVLDILAFIAFLALVLAMNTLISMKVYSHHRYYAVVVLGLGSILALLAIIVSNALLILR
;
A
#
# COMPACT_ATOMS: atom_id res chain seq x y z
N MET A 1 16.69 -10.41 16.21
CA MET A 1 15.44 -11.17 16.02
C MET A 1 15.80 -12.57 15.59
N HIS A 2 15.38 -13.60 16.33
CA HIS A 2 15.59 -14.98 15.91
C HIS A 2 14.50 -15.34 14.90
N ILE A 3 14.84 -15.41 13.61
CA ILE A 3 13.88 -15.79 12.57
C ILE A 3 13.58 -17.27 12.75
N PRO A 4 12.32 -17.68 12.97
CA PRO A 4 11.99 -19.09 13.10
C PRO A 4 12.33 -19.80 11.79
N LYS A 5 13.16 -20.87 11.87
CA LYS A 5 13.75 -21.58 10.72
C LYS A 5 12.70 -22.06 9.70
N ASN A 6 11.47 -22.29 10.15
CA ASN A 6 10.36 -22.77 9.33
C ASN A 6 9.57 -21.67 8.61
N TYR A 7 9.77 -20.38 8.93
CA TYR A 7 8.98 -19.27 8.37
C TYR A 7 9.14 -19.15 6.86
N LEU A 8 10.39 -19.16 6.38
CA LEU A 8 10.71 -19.09 4.95
C LEU A 8 10.58 -20.44 4.23
N SER A 9 10.30 -21.53 4.94
CA SER A 9 10.02 -22.84 4.33
C SER A 9 8.52 -23.08 4.11
N ASP A 10 7.67 -22.26 4.72
CA ASP A 10 6.23 -22.38 4.62
C ASP A 10 5.71 -21.77 3.31
N ARG A 11 5.21 -22.65 2.42
CA ARG A 11 4.70 -22.26 1.10
C ARG A 11 3.57 -21.23 1.18
N THR A 12 2.71 -21.32 2.20
CA THR A 12 1.57 -20.40 2.34
C THR A 12 2.05 -19.00 2.69
N ILE A 13 3.02 -18.90 3.60
CA ILE A 13 3.62 -17.63 4.01
C ILE A 13 4.42 -17.02 2.87
N LEU A 14 5.23 -17.82 2.19
CA LEU A 14 5.96 -17.39 1.00
C LEU A 14 5.01 -16.84 -0.07
N LEU A 15 3.88 -17.53 -0.32
CA LEU A 15 2.87 -17.07 -1.27
C LEU A 15 2.34 -15.70 -0.85
N PHE A 16 1.86 -15.55 0.39
CA PHE A 16 1.30 -14.29 0.86
C PHE A 16 2.34 -13.16 0.89
N LEU A 17 3.58 -13.45 1.26
CA LEU A 17 4.67 -12.47 1.27
C LEU A 17 5.02 -12.02 -0.16
N THR A 18 5.01 -12.95 -1.12
CA THR A 18 5.20 -12.66 -2.54
C THR A 18 4.05 -11.82 -3.08
N VAL A 19 2.80 -12.16 -2.75
CA VAL A 19 1.61 -11.38 -3.16
C VAL A 19 1.66 -9.96 -2.59
N ASN A 20 1.96 -9.79 -1.31
CA ASN A 20 2.08 -8.47 -0.69
C ASN A 20 3.22 -7.64 -1.31
N SER A 21 4.36 -8.28 -1.57
CA SER A 21 5.51 -7.62 -2.22
C SER A 21 5.16 -7.21 -3.66
N PHE A 22 4.51 -8.11 -4.40
CA PHE A 22 4.04 -7.85 -5.75
C PHE A 22 3.02 -6.70 -5.79
N LEU A 23 2.03 -6.69 -4.90
CA LEU A 23 1.05 -5.61 -4.80
C LEU A 23 1.71 -4.27 -4.48
N THR A 24 2.70 -4.27 -3.58
CA THR A 24 3.46 -3.06 -3.22
C THR A 24 4.21 -2.50 -4.43
N ILE A 25 4.91 -3.36 -5.17
CA ILE A 25 5.65 -2.96 -6.38
C ILE A 25 4.68 -2.49 -7.46
N LEU A 26 3.63 -3.28 -7.75
CA LEU A 26 2.62 -2.96 -8.76
C LEU A 26 1.93 -1.63 -8.43
N GLY A 27 1.50 -1.44 -7.18
CA GLY A 27 0.89 -0.19 -6.71
C GLY A 27 1.83 1.00 -6.89
N SER A 28 3.10 0.85 -6.51
CA SER A 28 4.11 1.89 -6.66
C SER A 28 4.33 2.26 -8.14
N VAL A 29 4.44 1.26 -9.02
CA VAL A 29 4.61 1.46 -10.47
C VAL A 29 3.38 2.15 -11.08
N LEU A 30 2.16 1.73 -10.70
CA LEU A 30 0.93 2.37 -11.18
C LEU A 30 0.87 3.84 -10.78
N ILE A 31 1.19 4.15 -9.53
CA ILE A 31 1.23 5.53 -9.03
C ILE A 31 2.27 6.35 -9.81
N PHE A 32 3.47 5.81 -10.01
CA PHE A 32 4.53 6.47 -10.78
C PHE A 32 4.14 6.73 -12.23
N TRP A 33 3.51 5.74 -12.88
CA TRP A 33 3.10 5.85 -14.27
C TRP A 33 1.97 6.88 -14.46
N ARG A 34 1.02 6.91 -13.52
CA ARG A 34 -0.06 7.91 -13.49
C ARG A 34 0.46 9.32 -13.21
N LEU A 35 1.49 9.44 -12.39
CA LEU A 35 2.18 10.71 -12.14
C LEU A 35 2.90 11.21 -13.41
N SER A 36 3.67 10.33 -14.08
CA SER A 36 4.41 10.66 -15.30
C SER A 36 3.51 11.03 -16.49
N SER A 37 2.35 10.38 -16.62
CA SER A 37 1.35 10.71 -17.66
C SER A 37 0.54 11.98 -17.38
N GLY A 38 0.79 12.68 -16.26
CA GLY A 38 0.06 13.87 -15.83
C GLY A 38 0.84 15.19 -15.95
N GLN A 39 1.73 15.33 -16.93
CA GLN A 39 2.39 16.62 -17.22
C GLN A 39 1.35 17.66 -17.67
N GLY A 40 0.71 18.40 -16.74
CA GLY A 40 -0.27 19.41 -17.14
C GLY A 40 -0.96 20.26 -16.07
N SER A 41 -1.58 19.72 -15.02
CA SER A 41 -2.36 20.57 -14.10
C SER A 41 -2.66 19.92 -12.74
N ASN A 42 -2.54 20.72 -11.66
CA ASN A 42 -3.03 20.53 -10.28
C ASN A 42 -3.73 19.20 -9.97
N TYR A 43 -3.10 18.36 -9.13
CA TYR A 43 -3.71 17.14 -8.62
C TYR A 43 -4.65 17.44 -7.46
N ILE A 44 -5.91 17.04 -7.53
CA ILE A 44 -6.89 17.31 -6.46
C ILE A 44 -6.59 16.42 -5.25
N VAL A 45 -6.20 17.01 -4.10
CA VAL A 45 -5.84 16.24 -2.89
C VAL A 45 -6.83 16.41 -1.74
N THR A 46 -7.63 17.49 -1.72
CA THR A 46 -8.67 17.67 -0.69
C THR A 46 -9.93 18.34 -1.23
N TYR A 47 -11.08 17.85 -0.81
CA TYR A 47 -12.36 18.55 -0.96
C TYR A 47 -12.65 19.32 0.33
N ARG A 48 -12.74 20.66 0.25
CA ARG A 48 -13.18 21.51 1.37
C ARG A 48 -14.51 22.15 1.02
N ALA A 49 -15.58 21.73 1.70
CA ALA A 49 -16.93 22.28 1.52
C ALA A 49 -17.05 23.77 1.89
N ASN A 50 -16.11 24.32 2.66
CA ASN A 50 -16.16 25.69 3.19
C ASN A 50 -15.71 26.78 2.18
N LEU A 51 -15.34 26.42 0.94
CA LEU A 51 -14.82 27.36 -0.08
C LEU A 51 -15.71 27.48 -1.33
N GLY A 52 -16.93 26.92 -1.29
CA GLY A 52 -17.85 26.91 -2.44
C GLY A 52 -17.60 25.77 -3.42
N ILE A 53 -18.54 25.62 -4.35
CA ILE A 53 -18.56 24.55 -5.36
C ILE A 53 -17.28 24.66 -6.22
N SER A 54 -16.45 23.61 -6.23
CA SER A 54 -15.23 23.45 -7.04
C SER A 54 -13.93 24.13 -6.57
N ALA A 55 -13.74 24.36 -5.27
CA ALA A 55 -12.42 24.73 -4.73
C ALA A 55 -11.56 23.49 -4.39
N TYR A 56 -11.08 22.81 -5.43
CA TYR A 56 -10.12 21.71 -5.28
C TYR A 56 -8.71 22.27 -5.07
N ASN A 57 -8.10 22.04 -3.91
CA ASN A 57 -6.70 22.38 -3.72
C ASN A 57 -5.83 21.35 -4.46
N GLY A 58 -5.01 21.85 -5.38
CA GLY A 58 -3.98 21.10 -6.07
C GLY A 58 -2.93 20.64 -5.06
N GLY A 59 -3.01 19.42 -4.57
CA GLY A 59 -1.95 18.87 -3.73
C GLY A 59 -0.71 18.53 -4.54
N GLN A 60 0.38 18.48 -3.80
CA GLN A 60 1.72 18.38 -4.37
C GLN A 60 2.02 16.93 -4.73
N VAL A 61 3.00 16.74 -5.61
CA VAL A 61 3.57 15.43 -5.97
C VAL A 61 3.94 14.60 -4.71
N LEU A 62 4.28 15.29 -3.61
CA LEU A 62 4.56 14.69 -2.31
C LEU A 62 3.38 13.90 -1.72
N ASP A 63 2.14 14.38 -1.91
CA ASP A 63 0.94 13.71 -1.38
C ASP A 63 0.70 12.37 -2.10
N ILE A 64 1.04 12.30 -3.39
CA ILE A 64 0.97 11.08 -4.19
C ILE A 64 2.12 10.12 -3.83
N LEU A 65 3.32 10.66 -3.58
CA LEU A 65 4.46 9.88 -3.07
C LEU A 65 4.19 9.27 -1.69
N ALA A 66 3.36 9.91 -0.86
CA ALA A 66 2.96 9.37 0.44
C ALA A 66 2.24 8.01 0.33
N PHE A 67 1.50 7.75 -0.76
CA PHE A 67 0.90 6.43 -1.00
C PHE A 67 1.93 5.34 -1.26
N ILE A 68 3.03 5.66 -1.96
CA ILE A 68 4.14 4.73 -2.19
C ILE A 68 4.84 4.41 -0.86
N ALA A 69 5.14 5.46 -0.08
CA ALA A 69 5.72 5.30 1.24
C ALA A 69 4.82 4.47 2.17
N PHE A 70 3.50 4.71 2.12
CA PHE A 70 2.52 3.94 2.87
C PHE A 70 2.52 2.46 2.48
N LEU A 71 2.49 2.12 1.18
CA LEU A 71 2.56 0.73 0.73
C LEU A 71 3.85 0.03 1.20
N ALA A 72 4.99 0.70 1.11
CA ALA A 72 6.28 0.18 1.59
C ALA A 72 6.26 -0.06 3.11
N LEU A 73 5.70 0.87 3.88
CA LEU A 73 5.56 0.74 5.33
C LEU A 73 4.63 -0.42 5.70
N VAL A 74 3.48 -0.54 5.03
CA VAL A 74 2.54 -1.64 5.24
C VAL A 74 3.19 -2.99 4.96
N LEU A 75 3.97 -3.12 3.88
CA LEU A 75 4.73 -4.33 3.57
C LEU A 75 5.73 -4.67 4.68
N ALA A 76 6.54 -3.69 5.10
CA ALA A 76 7.55 -3.87 6.13
C ALA A 76 6.91 -4.28 7.47
N MET A 77 5.90 -3.54 7.92
CA MET A 77 5.23 -3.78 9.20
C MET A 77 4.51 -5.13 9.22
N ASN A 78 3.76 -5.48 8.17
CA ASN A 78 3.10 -6.79 8.10
C ASN A 78 4.11 -7.94 8.10
N THR A 79 5.23 -7.78 7.40
CA THR A 79 6.29 -8.79 7.33
C THR A 79 6.97 -8.97 8.69
N LEU A 80 7.24 -7.89 9.42
CA LEU A 80 7.82 -7.95 10.76
C LEU A 80 6.85 -8.55 11.79
N ILE A 81 5.58 -8.13 11.75
CA ILE A 81 4.55 -8.63 12.67
C ILE A 81 4.29 -10.12 12.38
N SER A 82 4.15 -10.53 11.12
CA SER A 82 3.91 -11.93 10.78
C SER A 82 5.07 -12.83 11.20
N MET A 83 6.32 -12.39 11.07
CA MET A 83 7.49 -13.12 11.57
C MET A 83 7.43 -13.32 13.10
N LYS A 84 7.08 -12.27 13.84
CA LYS A 84 6.98 -12.33 15.30
C LYS A 84 5.84 -13.25 15.75
N VAL A 85 4.69 -13.15 15.08
CA VAL A 85 3.48 -13.91 15.40
C VAL A 85 3.60 -15.38 15.00
N TYR A 86 4.38 -15.69 13.95
CA TYR A 86 4.61 -17.07 13.51
C TYR A 86 5.27 -17.94 14.58
N SER A 87 6.08 -17.33 15.47
CA SER A 87 6.67 -18.04 16.60
C SER A 87 5.62 -18.58 17.58
N HIS A 88 4.43 -18.00 17.61
CA HIS A 88 3.36 -18.42 18.51
C HIS A 88 2.42 -19.40 17.82
N HIS A 89 1.78 -18.99 16.71
CA HIS A 89 0.99 -19.87 15.88
C HIS A 89 1.01 -19.43 14.40
N ARG A 90 1.19 -20.42 13.52
CA ARG A 90 1.18 -20.26 12.06
C ARG A 90 -0.08 -19.55 11.55
N TYR A 91 -1.25 -19.91 12.07
CA TYR A 91 -2.54 -19.37 11.59
C TYR A 91 -2.63 -17.85 11.77
N TYR A 92 -2.14 -17.32 12.89
CA TYR A 92 -2.15 -15.87 13.12
C TYR A 92 -1.23 -15.12 12.15
N ALA A 93 -0.08 -15.70 11.79
CA ALA A 93 0.82 -15.10 10.81
C ALA A 93 0.17 -15.01 9.41
N VAL A 94 -0.58 -16.05 9.00
CA VAL A 94 -1.33 -16.05 7.74
C VAL A 94 -2.43 -14.99 7.76
N VAL A 95 -3.17 -14.84 8.87
CA VAL A 95 -4.21 -13.81 9.02
C VAL A 95 -3.60 -12.41 8.91
N VAL A 96 -2.47 -12.14 9.55
CA VAL A 96 -1.77 -10.85 9.47
C VAL A 96 -1.37 -10.53 8.03
N LEU A 97 -0.76 -11.47 7.31
CA LEU A 97 -0.38 -11.26 5.91
C LEU A 97 -1.60 -11.12 4.98
N GLY A 98 -2.69 -11.82 5.27
CA GLY A 98 -3.96 -11.71 4.55
C GLY A 98 -4.58 -10.32 4.73
N LEU A 99 -4.67 -9.82 5.96
CA LEU A 99 -5.14 -8.46 6.25
C LEU A 99 -4.24 -7.41 5.59
N GLY A 100 -2.93 -7.65 5.58
CA GLY A 100 -1.97 -6.83 4.85
C GLY A 100 -2.26 -6.73 3.35
N SER A 101 -2.61 -7.86 2.72
CA SER A 101 -2.93 -7.87 1.29
C SER A 101 -4.21 -7.12 0.97
N ILE A 102 -5.22 -7.22 1.84
CA ILE A 102 -6.48 -6.46 1.71
C ILE A 102 -6.19 -4.96 1.85
N LEU A 103 -5.38 -4.56 2.84
CA LEU A 103 -5.01 -3.17 3.05
C LEU A 103 -4.23 -2.60 1.86
N ALA A 104 -3.27 -3.36 1.32
CA ALA A 104 -2.52 -2.97 0.13
C ALA A 104 -3.42 -2.80 -1.11
N LEU A 105 -4.36 -3.73 -1.32
CA LEU A 105 -5.36 -3.63 -2.40
C LEU A 105 -6.22 -2.37 -2.25
N LEU A 106 -6.73 -2.11 -1.04
CA LEU A 106 -7.56 -0.93 -0.78
C LEU A 106 -6.77 0.36 -1.03
N ALA A 107 -5.51 0.42 -0.61
CA ALA A 107 -4.63 1.54 -0.86
C ALA A 107 -4.42 1.81 -2.36
N ILE A 108 -4.23 0.76 -3.17
CA ILE A 108 -4.11 0.87 -4.63
C ILE A 108 -5.42 1.39 -5.24
N ILE A 109 -6.57 0.88 -4.80
CA ILE A 109 -7.88 1.32 -5.28
C ILE A 109 -8.09 2.81 -4.95
N VAL A 110 -7.83 3.22 -3.71
CA VAL A 110 -7.98 4.61 -3.26
C VAL A 110 -7.02 5.53 -4.01
N SER A 111 -5.73 5.15 -4.12
CA SER A 111 -4.76 5.97 -4.85
C SER A 111 -5.14 6.12 -6.33
N ASN A 112 -5.61 5.05 -6.96
CA ASN A 112 -6.05 5.10 -8.35
C ASN A 112 -7.35 5.91 -8.51
N ALA A 113 -8.31 5.80 -7.58
CA ALA A 113 -9.53 6.59 -7.60
C ALA A 113 -9.24 8.09 -7.50
N LEU A 114 -8.35 8.50 -6.58
CA LEU A 114 -7.91 9.89 -6.45
C LEU A 114 -7.18 10.39 -7.70
N LEU A 115 -6.36 9.55 -8.32
CA LEU A 115 -5.65 9.89 -9.56
C LEU A 115 -6.56 9.94 -10.80
N ILE A 116 -7.70 9.23 -10.80
CA ILE A 116 -8.71 9.28 -11.86
C ILE A 116 -9.63 10.48 -11.69
N LEU A 117 -9.97 10.86 -10.46
CA LEU A 117 -10.87 11.97 -10.14
C LEU A 117 -10.24 13.35 -10.30
N ARG A 118 -9.02 13.40 -10.86
CA ARG A 118 -8.33 14.63 -11.27
C ARG A 118 -9.14 15.44 -12.28
#